data_AF-A0A4Q1R7P9-F1
#
_entry.id   AF-A0A4Q1R7P9-F1
#
_cell.length_a   1.000
_cell.length_b   1.000
_cell.length_c   1.000
_cell.angle_alpha   90.00
_cell.angle_beta   90.00
_cell.angle_gamma   90.00
#
_symmetry.space_group_name_H-M   'P 1'
#
loop_
_entity.id
_entity.type
_entity.pdbx_description
1 polymer ?
#
loop_
_entity_poly.entity_id
_entity_poly.type
_entity_poly.pdbx_seq_one_letter_code
_entity_poly.pdbx_strand_id
1 'polypeptide(L)'
;MVTARTTHRGIAVLATLAAVAVLPGTVGVASADAVPGYRTADGATQIGGTPTNEDAPQLKPGLHTDTIKRGEQKYYAVTLDDRTNAYFSAVAAPRPGTKVEDYGDKLTINVQDSNGNSCDTGASPFFRGGGMAYPIADYATRRIGADRPDCQKAGPYYLVLTREGSATSGPDTWPIELDYLEEPPLKGSTPARPGQGTWSTATPAPRTDPTERAAKGGTGFNDAGSVATGVWTDRIRPGETRFYRVPVDWGQRLNLSAELPNATGNVTGIVGNALGLGVYNPARGAVGTATFVPYTGKPAAAKQFTAPVDYGNRFNPVDAVSAMRFAGWYYLAVSLHPDAARYFPKGTDLTLRVDVLLHPKAGPGYTKPAGTFSVTPEDQETARKGQNAQEAATSGTLMTVAYAGIGTGVVLLAGLGTWTLVARRQAAGAAGVAGPAGVAGASGEPPAPPALPGQSTRTTQQGQRGAQFGPPQGW
;
A
#
# COMPACT_ATOMS: atom_id res chain seq x y z
N MET A 1 -13.83 83.95 10.09
CA MET A 1 -12.48 83.46 9.72
C MET A 1 -12.39 82.04 10.30
N VAL A 2 -12.05 80.97 9.57
CA VAL A 2 -10.76 80.69 8.89
C VAL A 2 -9.65 80.65 9.95
N THR A 3 -8.97 79.54 10.27
CA THR A 3 -8.52 78.34 9.50
C THR A 3 -8.51 77.11 10.48
N ALA A 4 -8.69 75.81 10.16
CA ALA A 4 -7.94 74.88 9.29
C ALA A 4 -6.41 74.87 9.54
N ARG A 5 -5.60 73.79 9.60
CA ARG A 5 -5.70 72.30 9.64
C ARG A 5 -4.50 71.81 10.54
N THR A 6 -4.14 70.56 10.82
CA THR A 6 -4.55 69.16 10.47
C THR A 6 -4.00 68.22 11.57
N THR A 7 -4.50 66.97 11.70
CA THR A 7 -3.75 65.87 12.37
C THR A 7 -3.92 64.53 11.65
N HIS A 8 -2.81 63.86 11.33
CA HIS A 8 -2.80 62.46 10.89
C HIS A 8 -2.64 61.53 12.10
N ARG A 9 -3.36 60.42 12.14
CA ARG A 9 -3.13 59.32 13.08
C ARG A 9 -2.62 58.10 12.32
N GLY A 10 -1.36 57.74 12.54
CA GLY A 10 -0.80 56.47 12.04
C GLY A 10 -1.34 55.29 12.86
N ILE A 11 -1.52 54.14 12.20
CA ILE A 11 -1.90 52.89 12.84
C ILE A 11 -0.62 52.12 13.16
N ALA A 12 -0.38 51.82 14.44
CA ALA A 12 0.75 51.00 14.87
C ALA A 12 0.43 49.52 14.72
N VAL A 13 1.32 48.76 14.08
CA VAL A 13 1.22 47.29 13.98
C VAL A 13 2.00 46.66 15.13
N LEU A 14 1.31 45.92 16.00
CA LEU A 14 1.94 45.13 17.07
C LEU A 14 2.41 43.79 16.52
N ALA A 15 3.73 43.58 16.47
CA ALA A 15 4.34 42.31 16.12
C ALA A 15 4.58 41.46 17.37
N THR A 16 3.83 40.38 17.55
CA THR A 16 4.00 39.44 18.66
C THR A 16 5.04 38.37 18.31
N LEU A 17 6.26 38.49 18.85
CA LEU A 17 7.22 37.39 18.85
C LEU A 17 6.83 36.32 19.88
N ALA A 18 6.60 35.09 19.42
CA ALA A 18 6.46 33.92 20.27
C ALA A 18 7.84 33.28 20.51
N ALA A 19 8.35 33.37 21.74
CA ALA A 19 9.58 32.70 22.14
C ALA A 19 9.28 31.24 22.52
N VAL A 20 9.76 30.28 21.72
CA VAL A 20 9.66 28.85 22.03
C VAL A 20 10.84 28.46 22.92
N ALA A 21 10.55 27.99 24.15
CA ALA A 21 11.57 27.49 25.06
C ALA A 21 12.09 26.12 24.60
N VAL A 22 13.38 26.04 24.26
CA VAL A 22 14.03 24.78 23.90
C VAL A 22 14.39 24.01 25.17
N LEU A 23 13.67 22.93 25.45
CA LEU A 23 14.08 21.93 26.42
C LEU A 23 15.31 21.17 25.89
N PRO A 24 16.31 20.85 26.73
CA PRO A 24 17.46 20.05 26.32
C PRO A 24 17.04 18.60 26.09
N GLY A 25 16.65 18.29 24.85
CA GLY A 25 16.34 16.92 24.45
C GLY A 25 17.56 16.02 24.64
N THR A 26 17.40 14.94 25.38
CA THR A 26 18.42 13.88 25.50
C THR A 26 18.66 13.30 24.11
N VAL A 27 19.82 13.63 23.51
CA VAL A 27 20.21 13.07 22.21
C VAL A 27 20.44 11.58 22.40
N GLY A 28 19.43 10.77 22.03
CA GLY A 28 19.51 9.33 22.07
C GLY A 28 20.70 8.88 21.23
N VAL A 29 21.70 8.27 21.87
CA VAL A 29 22.89 7.80 21.17
C VAL A 29 22.45 6.74 20.17
N ALA A 30 22.64 7.01 18.88
CA ALA A 30 22.26 6.09 17.82
C ALA A 30 23.14 4.84 17.87
N SER A 31 22.67 3.82 18.61
CA SER A 31 23.13 2.45 18.47
C SER A 31 23.12 2.08 16.98
N ALA A 32 24.15 1.39 16.49
CA ALA A 32 24.26 1.05 15.08
C ALA A 32 22.98 0.35 14.59
N ASP A 33 22.26 1.01 13.68
CA ASP A 33 20.91 0.61 13.26
C ASP A 33 20.84 -0.88 12.93
N ALA A 34 20.02 -1.61 13.68
CA ALA A 34 19.72 -3.00 13.38
C ALA A 34 19.18 -3.11 11.94
N VAL A 35 19.55 -4.19 11.25
CA VAL A 35 19.12 -4.42 9.86
C VAL A 35 17.58 -4.47 9.83
N PRO A 36 16.91 -3.69 8.96
CA PRO A 36 15.46 -3.65 8.90
C PRO A 36 14.87 -5.05 8.63
N GLY A 37 14.00 -5.50 9.53
CA GLY A 37 13.13 -6.64 9.28
C GLY A 37 11.90 -6.24 8.46
N TYR A 38 11.15 -7.24 8.00
CA TYR A 38 9.91 -7.06 7.27
C TYR A 38 8.90 -6.22 8.07
N ARG A 39 8.23 -5.27 7.38
CA ARG A 39 7.12 -4.50 7.94
C ARG A 39 5.80 -5.00 7.37
N THR A 40 4.95 -5.47 8.27
CA THR A 40 3.54 -5.76 8.00
C THR A 40 2.76 -4.48 7.69
N ALA A 41 1.64 -4.56 6.99
CA ALA A 41 0.88 -3.38 6.59
C ALA A 41 0.38 -2.57 7.81
N ASP A 42 0.52 -1.25 7.71
CA ASP A 42 -0.09 -0.33 8.65
C ASP A 42 -1.62 -0.51 8.61
N GLY A 43 -2.21 -0.98 9.71
CA GLY A 43 -3.64 -1.29 9.81
C GLY A 43 -4.05 -2.73 9.46
N ALA A 44 -3.11 -3.64 9.18
CA ALA A 44 -3.44 -5.07 9.06
C ALA A 44 -4.01 -5.62 10.37
N THR A 45 -5.14 -6.33 10.32
CA THR A 45 -5.84 -6.78 11.53
C THR A 45 -5.14 -7.96 12.18
N GLN A 46 -4.86 -7.86 13.48
CA GLN A 46 -4.30 -9.00 14.22
C GLN A 46 -5.34 -10.12 14.33
N ILE A 47 -4.95 -11.33 13.98
CA ILE A 47 -5.75 -12.57 14.06
C ILE A 47 -4.90 -13.65 14.76
N GLY A 48 -5.53 -14.64 15.40
CA GLY A 48 -4.84 -15.72 16.11
C GLY A 48 -5.36 -17.08 15.68
N GLY A 49 -4.72 -17.70 14.69
CA GLY A 49 -5.13 -18.98 14.15
C GLY A 49 -5.02 -20.11 15.18
N THR A 50 -5.99 -21.03 15.17
CA THR A 50 -6.15 -22.09 16.17
C THR A 50 -5.54 -23.43 15.72
N PRO A 51 -5.21 -24.35 16.66
CA PRO A 51 -4.70 -25.68 16.31
C PRO A 51 -5.72 -26.60 15.60
N THR A 52 -7.01 -26.28 15.71
CA THR A 52 -8.14 -27.02 15.13
C THR A 52 -9.03 -26.09 14.32
N ASN A 53 -9.86 -26.65 13.44
CA ASN A 53 -10.82 -25.90 12.62
C ASN A 53 -12.06 -25.43 13.40
N GLU A 54 -12.44 -26.11 14.49
CA GLU A 54 -13.66 -25.85 15.26
C GLU A 54 -13.73 -24.41 15.83
N ASP A 55 -12.64 -23.93 16.42
CA ASP A 55 -12.53 -22.57 17.00
C ASP A 55 -11.90 -21.54 16.03
N ALA A 56 -11.74 -21.88 14.75
CA ALA A 56 -10.93 -21.08 13.82
C ALA A 56 -11.49 -19.67 13.58
N PRO A 57 -10.69 -18.60 13.77
CA PRO A 57 -11.18 -17.24 13.64
C PRO A 57 -11.51 -16.91 12.19
N GLN A 58 -12.58 -16.12 11.98
CA GLN A 58 -13.02 -15.71 10.66
C GLN A 58 -12.02 -14.76 9.99
N LEU A 59 -11.26 -15.27 9.02
CA LEU A 59 -10.50 -14.48 8.06
C LEU A 59 -11.47 -13.76 7.11
N LYS A 60 -11.18 -12.49 6.85
CA LYS A 60 -11.96 -11.60 5.97
C LYS A 60 -11.06 -11.07 4.85
N PRO A 61 -11.61 -10.63 3.69
CA PRO A 61 -10.78 -10.05 2.63
C PRO A 61 -9.88 -8.91 3.14
N GLY A 62 -8.66 -8.82 2.60
CA GLY A 62 -7.61 -7.89 3.04
C GLY A 62 -6.55 -8.53 3.95
N LEU A 63 -5.81 -7.65 4.65
CA LEU A 63 -4.53 -7.97 5.30
C LEU A 63 -4.66 -8.22 6.81
N HIS A 64 -4.00 -9.28 7.28
CA HIS A 64 -4.00 -9.72 8.68
C HIS A 64 -2.60 -10.08 9.17
N THR A 65 -2.39 -10.09 10.49
CA THR A 65 -1.11 -10.48 11.11
C THR A 65 -1.29 -11.51 12.22
N ASP A 66 -0.35 -12.46 12.30
CA ASP A 66 -0.23 -13.44 13.37
C ASP A 66 1.27 -13.83 13.52
N THR A 67 1.56 -14.90 14.25
CA THR A 67 2.89 -15.46 14.48
C THR A 67 2.84 -16.99 14.44
N ILE A 68 3.92 -17.66 14.04
CA ILE A 68 3.97 -19.13 13.93
C ILE A 68 5.28 -19.74 14.44
N LYS A 69 5.15 -20.72 15.35
CA LYS A 69 6.25 -21.49 15.95
C LYS A 69 6.62 -22.67 15.07
N ARG A 70 7.83 -23.19 15.23
CA ARG A 70 8.30 -24.37 14.51
C ARG A 70 7.47 -25.60 14.88
N GLY A 71 6.87 -26.26 13.89
CA GLY A 71 5.96 -27.40 14.09
C GLY A 71 4.54 -27.00 14.49
N GLU A 72 4.19 -25.72 14.48
CA GLU A 72 2.81 -25.25 14.72
C GLU A 72 2.00 -25.28 13.43
N GLN A 73 0.74 -25.73 13.54
CA GLN A 73 -0.27 -25.68 12.50
C GLN A 73 -1.42 -24.77 12.98
N LYS A 74 -1.94 -23.93 12.09
CA LYS A 74 -2.96 -22.93 12.36
C LYS A 74 -4.07 -22.95 11.32
N TYR A 75 -5.31 -22.92 11.79
CA TYR A 75 -6.53 -22.80 11.00
C TYR A 75 -7.11 -21.39 11.11
N TYR A 76 -7.69 -20.90 10.01
CA TYR A 76 -8.48 -19.67 9.94
C TYR A 76 -9.72 -19.95 9.10
N ALA A 77 -10.91 -19.66 9.62
CA ALA A 77 -12.17 -19.93 8.94
C ALA A 77 -12.45 -18.91 7.84
N VAL A 78 -12.99 -19.36 6.71
CA VAL A 78 -13.38 -18.53 5.57
C VAL A 78 -14.76 -18.93 5.08
N THR A 79 -15.56 -17.96 4.64
CA THR A 79 -16.85 -18.21 3.99
C THR A 79 -16.76 -17.79 2.53
N LEU A 80 -16.98 -18.72 1.60
CA LEU A 80 -16.85 -18.48 0.16
C LEU A 80 -18.17 -18.68 -0.58
N ASP A 81 -18.36 -17.94 -1.69
CA ASP A 81 -19.49 -18.09 -2.61
C ASP A 81 -19.28 -19.21 -3.65
N ASP A 82 -20.15 -19.35 -4.64
CA ASP A 82 -20.06 -20.34 -5.73
C ASP A 82 -19.50 -19.77 -7.06
N ARG A 83 -18.87 -18.58 -7.05
CA ARG A 83 -18.55 -17.80 -8.27
C ARG A 83 -17.16 -17.16 -8.29
N THR A 84 -16.68 -16.70 -7.15
CA THR A 84 -15.48 -15.88 -6.98
C THR A 84 -14.27 -16.76 -6.69
N ASN A 85 -13.12 -16.45 -7.29
CA ASN A 85 -11.86 -17.12 -6.95
C ASN A 85 -11.26 -16.43 -5.73
N ALA A 86 -10.86 -17.21 -4.72
CA ALA A 86 -10.18 -16.74 -3.53
C ALA A 86 -8.70 -17.13 -3.56
N TYR A 87 -7.84 -16.16 -3.23
CA TYR A 87 -6.40 -16.31 -3.13
C TYR A 87 -5.96 -15.94 -1.72
N PHE A 88 -5.27 -16.88 -1.04
CA PHE A 88 -4.83 -16.73 0.34
C PHE A 88 -3.32 -16.79 0.38
N SER A 89 -2.69 -15.62 0.45
CA SER A 89 -1.23 -15.55 0.58
C SER A 89 -0.82 -15.53 2.04
N ALA A 90 0.36 -16.08 2.33
CA ALA A 90 1.00 -15.95 3.62
C ALA A 90 2.49 -15.66 3.44
N VAL A 91 2.98 -14.62 4.12
CA VAL A 91 4.39 -14.24 4.20
C VAL A 91 4.90 -14.71 5.56
N ALA A 92 5.94 -15.55 5.61
CA ALA A 92 6.72 -15.79 6.83
C ALA A 92 7.98 -14.93 6.82
N ALA A 93 8.13 -14.12 7.87
CA ALA A 93 9.17 -13.10 7.95
C ALA A 93 10.01 -13.22 9.22
N PRO A 94 10.92 -14.23 9.33
CA PRO A 94 11.94 -14.23 10.36
C PRO A 94 12.75 -12.93 10.36
N ARG A 95 13.21 -12.50 11.53
CA ARG A 95 14.03 -11.29 11.64
C ARG A 95 15.42 -11.54 11.03
N PRO A 96 16.09 -10.52 10.46
CA PRO A 96 17.48 -10.64 10.04
C PRO A 96 18.36 -11.22 11.16
N GLY A 97 19.10 -12.29 10.85
CA GLY A 97 19.93 -13.02 11.82
C GLY A 97 19.23 -14.14 12.60
N THR A 98 17.92 -14.36 12.46
CA THR A 98 17.26 -15.59 12.94
C THR A 98 17.87 -16.81 12.24
N LYS A 99 18.06 -17.92 12.97
CA LYS A 99 18.54 -19.17 12.39
C LYS A 99 17.42 -19.84 11.57
N VAL A 100 17.69 -20.12 10.30
CA VAL A 100 16.84 -20.92 9.41
C VAL A 100 17.65 -22.04 8.74
N GLU A 101 16.97 -23.13 8.38
CA GLU A 101 17.55 -24.30 7.74
C GLU A 101 17.17 -24.35 6.25
N ASP A 102 18.15 -24.21 5.36
CA ASP A 102 17.94 -24.30 3.91
C ASP A 102 17.26 -25.66 3.56
N TYR A 103 16.19 -25.60 2.77
CA TYR A 103 15.28 -26.69 2.35
C TYR A 103 14.50 -27.41 3.47
N GLY A 104 14.94 -27.32 4.73
CA GLY A 104 14.29 -27.90 5.90
C GLY A 104 13.20 -27.03 6.53
N ASP A 105 13.46 -25.74 6.69
CA ASP A 105 12.48 -24.75 7.18
C ASP A 105 11.54 -24.30 6.05
N LYS A 106 10.23 -24.39 6.26
CA LYS A 106 9.19 -24.03 5.27
C LYS A 106 7.94 -23.43 5.92
N LEU A 107 7.15 -22.71 5.12
CA LEU A 107 5.76 -22.40 5.42
C LEU A 107 4.88 -23.11 4.40
N THR A 108 4.12 -24.12 4.82
CA THR A 108 3.12 -24.79 3.98
C THR A 108 1.77 -24.09 4.14
N ILE A 109 1.13 -23.81 3.00
CA ILE A 109 -0.09 -23.01 2.83
C ILE A 109 -1.10 -23.86 2.07
N ASN A 110 -2.30 -24.07 2.62
CA ASN A 110 -3.34 -24.89 2.01
C ASN A 110 -4.74 -24.28 2.25
N VAL A 111 -5.70 -24.55 1.37
CA VAL A 111 -7.13 -24.27 1.58
C VAL A 111 -7.87 -25.59 1.63
N GLN A 112 -8.63 -25.84 2.69
CA GLN A 112 -9.38 -27.07 2.88
C GLN A 112 -10.90 -26.82 2.90
N ASP A 113 -11.68 -27.78 2.42
CA ASP A 113 -13.11 -27.85 2.70
C ASP A 113 -13.37 -28.28 4.17
N SER A 114 -14.64 -28.31 4.57
CA SER A 114 -15.02 -28.70 5.94
C SER A 114 -14.83 -30.20 6.27
N ASN A 115 -14.38 -31.02 5.32
CA ASN A 115 -13.99 -32.41 5.54
C ASN A 115 -12.46 -32.58 5.60
N GLY A 116 -11.68 -31.50 5.40
CA GLY A 116 -10.23 -31.51 5.33
C GLY A 116 -9.65 -31.73 3.92
N ASN A 117 -10.47 -31.79 2.87
CA ASN A 117 -9.99 -31.98 1.50
C ASN A 117 -9.33 -30.70 0.97
N SER A 118 -8.10 -30.79 0.48
CA SER A 118 -7.39 -29.67 -0.15
C SER A 118 -8.08 -29.22 -1.45
N CYS A 119 -8.30 -27.92 -1.62
CA CYS A 119 -8.91 -27.32 -2.80
C CYS A 119 -7.93 -27.05 -3.95
N ASP A 120 -6.63 -27.14 -3.68
CA ASP A 120 -5.53 -27.00 -4.63
C ASP A 120 -4.34 -27.86 -4.16
N THR A 121 -3.22 -27.82 -4.89
CA THR A 121 -1.95 -28.44 -4.41
C THR A 121 -1.39 -27.81 -3.14
N GLY A 122 -1.90 -26.63 -2.74
CA GLY A 122 -1.24 -25.75 -1.78
C GLY A 122 0.06 -25.17 -2.34
N ALA A 123 0.82 -24.53 -1.46
CA ALA A 123 2.18 -24.06 -1.72
C ALA A 123 3.05 -24.25 -0.47
N SER A 124 4.35 -24.50 -0.66
CA SER A 124 5.31 -24.74 0.43
C SER A 124 6.63 -23.98 0.22
N PRO A 125 6.63 -22.63 0.21
CA PRO A 125 7.86 -21.83 0.16
C PRO A 125 8.84 -22.21 1.28
N PHE A 126 10.13 -22.24 0.93
CA PHE A 126 11.22 -22.71 1.80
C PHE A 126 12.49 -21.84 1.67
N PHE A 127 13.35 -21.90 2.68
CA PHE A 127 14.63 -21.18 2.67
C PHE A 127 15.66 -21.87 1.77
N ARG A 128 16.42 -21.11 0.99
CA ARG A 128 17.48 -21.61 0.10
C ARG A 128 18.57 -20.56 -0.12
N GLY A 129 18.81 -19.77 0.92
CA GLY A 129 19.64 -18.58 0.91
C GLY A 129 20.99 -18.77 1.62
N GLY A 130 21.43 -20.00 1.87
CA GLY A 130 22.64 -20.31 2.62
C GLY A 130 22.47 -20.26 4.14
N GLY A 131 21.24 -20.43 4.64
CA GLY A 131 20.90 -20.19 6.05
C GLY A 131 20.63 -18.72 6.39
N MET A 132 20.60 -17.82 5.40
CA MET A 132 20.10 -16.46 5.57
C MET A 132 18.59 -16.47 5.86
N ALA A 133 18.18 -15.82 6.96
CA ALA A 133 16.78 -15.43 7.15
C ALA A 133 16.41 -14.25 6.23
N TYR A 134 15.38 -14.43 5.41
CA TYR A 134 14.73 -13.42 4.57
C TYR A 134 13.21 -13.75 4.48
N PRO A 135 12.34 -12.80 4.11
CA PRO A 135 10.91 -13.10 4.01
C PRO A 135 10.60 -14.06 2.85
N ILE A 136 9.92 -15.16 3.16
CA ILE A 136 9.38 -16.12 2.19
C ILE A 136 7.86 -15.94 2.09
N ALA A 137 7.30 -16.09 0.89
CA ALA A 137 5.86 -15.96 0.67
C ALA A 137 5.37 -16.90 -0.43
N ASP A 138 4.12 -17.34 -0.33
CA ASP A 138 3.36 -17.85 -1.48
C ASP A 138 1.84 -17.74 -1.23
N TYR A 139 0.99 -18.30 -2.09
CA TYR A 139 -0.44 -18.47 -1.83
C TYR A 139 -0.96 -19.89 -2.07
N ALA A 140 -2.08 -20.21 -1.41
CA ALA A 140 -3.00 -21.28 -1.84
C ALA A 140 -4.27 -20.67 -2.47
N THR A 141 -5.00 -21.45 -3.26
CA THR A 141 -6.21 -20.97 -3.97
C THR A 141 -7.44 -21.81 -3.66
N ARG A 142 -8.61 -21.16 -3.77
CA ARG A 142 -9.86 -21.83 -4.10
C ARG A 142 -10.39 -21.15 -5.36
N ARG A 143 -10.42 -21.88 -6.47
CA ARG A 143 -10.90 -21.38 -7.76
C ARG A 143 -12.21 -22.03 -8.19
N ILE A 144 -13.08 -21.23 -8.80
CA ILE A 144 -14.25 -21.67 -9.55
C ILE A 144 -13.86 -21.87 -11.02
N GLY A 145 -14.25 -22.99 -11.60
CA GLY A 145 -14.00 -23.31 -13.00
C GLY A 145 -14.11 -24.80 -13.30
N ALA A 146 -14.51 -25.14 -14.53
CA ALA A 146 -14.63 -26.52 -14.98
C ALA A 146 -13.27 -27.28 -15.06
N ASP A 147 -12.14 -26.61 -14.80
CA ASP A 147 -10.84 -27.25 -14.61
C ASP A 147 -10.63 -27.80 -13.19
N ARG A 148 -11.54 -27.51 -12.26
CA ARG A 148 -11.48 -27.95 -10.85
C ARG A 148 -12.68 -28.85 -10.53
N PRO A 149 -12.46 -30.15 -10.23
CA PRO A 149 -13.55 -31.05 -9.83
C PRO A 149 -14.10 -30.71 -8.44
N ASP A 150 -13.23 -30.26 -7.53
CA ASP A 150 -13.53 -30.11 -6.10
C ASP A 150 -13.67 -28.64 -5.66
N CYS A 151 -14.15 -28.43 -4.42
CA CYS A 151 -14.35 -27.13 -3.78
C CYS A 151 -15.20 -26.08 -4.55
N GLN A 152 -16.04 -26.51 -5.50
CA GLN A 152 -16.86 -25.60 -6.33
C GLN A 152 -18.09 -25.01 -5.61
N LYS A 153 -18.44 -25.47 -4.40
CA LYS A 153 -19.66 -25.06 -3.68
C LYS A 153 -19.43 -23.85 -2.78
N ALA A 154 -20.44 -22.99 -2.63
CA ALA A 154 -20.46 -22.00 -1.54
C ALA A 154 -20.49 -22.68 -0.16
N GLY A 155 -19.84 -22.08 0.85
CA GLY A 155 -19.82 -22.62 2.21
C GLY A 155 -18.57 -22.27 3.03
N PRO A 156 -18.39 -22.94 4.19
CA PRO A 156 -17.21 -22.82 5.04
C PRO A 156 -16.00 -23.60 4.50
N TYR A 157 -14.87 -22.91 4.45
CA TYR A 157 -13.54 -23.39 4.08
C TYR A 157 -12.53 -22.93 5.15
N TYR A 158 -11.34 -23.51 5.16
CA TYR A 158 -10.28 -23.16 6.10
C TYR A 158 -8.96 -22.87 5.37
N LEU A 159 -8.36 -21.72 5.64
CA LEU A 159 -6.93 -21.52 5.38
C LEU A 159 -6.16 -22.29 6.46
N VAL A 160 -5.23 -23.14 6.04
CA VAL A 160 -4.38 -23.93 6.93
C VAL A 160 -2.92 -23.57 6.65
N LEU A 161 -2.22 -23.13 7.70
CA LEU A 161 -0.80 -22.81 7.66
C LEU A 161 -0.03 -23.73 8.59
N THR A 162 1.06 -24.32 8.09
CA THR A 162 1.93 -25.18 8.90
C THR A 162 3.37 -24.74 8.72
N ARG A 163 4.07 -24.46 9.82
CA ARG A 163 5.51 -24.20 9.77
C ARG A 163 6.29 -25.49 9.95
N GLU A 164 6.83 -25.99 8.86
CA GLU A 164 7.77 -27.11 8.86
C GLU A 164 9.18 -26.62 9.25
N GLY A 165 9.92 -27.47 9.96
CA GLY A 165 11.30 -27.21 10.37
C GLY A 165 11.80 -28.34 11.28
N SER A 166 13.08 -28.66 11.19
CA SER A 166 13.67 -29.81 11.90
C SER A 166 14.00 -29.47 13.36
N ALA A 167 14.48 -30.45 14.13
CA ALA A 167 15.02 -30.16 15.47
C ALA A 167 16.25 -29.23 15.44
N THR A 168 16.97 -29.14 14.31
CA THR A 168 18.14 -28.25 14.13
C THR A 168 17.80 -26.86 13.62
N SER A 169 16.61 -26.65 13.03
CA SER A 169 16.05 -25.33 12.68
C SER A 169 15.93 -24.38 13.89
N GLY A 170 15.86 -23.07 13.67
CA GLY A 170 15.73 -22.08 14.75
C GLY A 170 14.42 -22.23 15.55
N PRO A 171 14.45 -22.10 16.90
CA PRO A 171 13.24 -22.18 17.73
C PRO A 171 12.41 -20.89 17.69
N ASP A 172 12.99 -19.78 17.20
CA ASP A 172 12.37 -18.45 17.15
C ASP A 172 11.00 -18.49 16.47
N THR A 173 10.02 -17.81 17.04
CA THR A 173 8.69 -17.64 16.43
C THR A 173 8.78 -16.65 15.27
N TRP A 174 8.21 -16.98 14.12
CA TRP A 174 8.21 -16.08 12.95
C TRP A 174 6.92 -15.25 12.94
N PRO A 175 7.00 -13.92 12.76
CA PRO A 175 5.87 -13.12 12.28
C PRO A 175 5.33 -13.68 10.96
N ILE A 176 4.00 -13.70 10.81
CA ILE A 176 3.32 -13.98 9.55
C ILE A 176 2.32 -12.87 9.19
N GLU A 177 2.27 -12.53 7.91
CA GLU A 177 1.25 -11.65 7.32
C GLU A 177 0.40 -12.45 6.32
N LEU A 178 -0.91 -12.31 6.40
CA LEU A 178 -1.89 -12.98 5.56
C LEU A 178 -2.60 -11.97 4.66
N ASP A 179 -2.87 -12.33 3.41
CA ASP A 179 -3.69 -11.53 2.50
C ASP A 179 -4.77 -12.43 1.87
N TYR A 180 -6.04 -12.07 2.03
CA TYR A 180 -7.17 -12.73 1.35
C TYR A 180 -7.71 -11.80 0.26
N LEU A 181 -7.46 -12.19 -1.00
CA LEU A 181 -7.89 -11.47 -2.20
C LEU A 181 -8.97 -12.24 -2.98
N GLU A 182 -9.92 -11.50 -3.56
CA GLU A 182 -10.96 -12.00 -4.46
C GLU A 182 -10.66 -11.63 -5.92
N GLU A 183 -10.65 -12.59 -6.84
CA GLU A 183 -10.71 -12.32 -8.28
C GLU A 183 -12.16 -12.50 -8.79
N PRO A 184 -12.75 -11.50 -9.45
CA PRO A 184 -14.13 -11.58 -9.92
C PRO A 184 -14.40 -12.66 -10.99
N PRO A 185 -15.66 -13.09 -11.15
CA PRO A 185 -16.09 -13.85 -12.33
C PRO A 185 -15.88 -13.05 -13.63
N LEU A 186 -15.77 -13.75 -14.77
CA LEU A 186 -15.73 -13.15 -16.11
C LEU A 186 -17.14 -12.93 -16.69
N LYS A 187 -17.27 -11.99 -17.64
CA LYS A 187 -18.52 -11.70 -18.38
C LYS A 187 -18.80 -12.68 -19.53
N GLY A 188 -17.97 -13.70 -19.73
CA GLY A 188 -18.05 -14.62 -20.86
C GLY A 188 -17.25 -15.90 -20.63
N SER A 189 -16.86 -16.57 -21.72
CA SER A 189 -16.03 -17.77 -21.65
C SER A 189 -14.65 -17.49 -21.06
N THR A 190 -14.08 -18.49 -20.40
CA THR A 190 -12.73 -18.42 -19.87
C THR A 190 -11.69 -18.50 -21.01
N PRO A 191 -10.73 -17.55 -21.10
CA PRO A 191 -9.61 -17.63 -22.03
C PRO A 191 -8.86 -18.96 -21.92
N ALA A 192 -8.63 -19.61 -23.06
CA ALA A 192 -7.86 -20.85 -23.14
C ALA A 192 -6.38 -20.61 -22.82
N ARG A 193 -5.66 -21.68 -22.43
CA ARG A 193 -4.22 -21.62 -22.20
C ARG A 193 -3.47 -21.21 -23.48
N PRO A 194 -2.51 -20.25 -23.39
CA PRO A 194 -1.58 -19.96 -24.47
C PRO A 194 -0.90 -21.21 -25.06
N GLY A 195 -0.76 -21.27 -26.38
CA GLY A 195 -0.15 -22.39 -27.09
C GLY A 195 1.36 -22.50 -26.80
N GLN A 196 1.90 -23.72 -26.93
CA GLN A 196 3.36 -23.92 -26.85
C GLN A 196 4.08 -23.10 -27.93
N GLY A 197 5.23 -22.52 -27.58
CA GLY A 197 6.03 -21.70 -28.51
C GLY A 197 5.43 -20.32 -28.86
N THR A 198 4.29 -19.91 -28.30
CA THR A 198 3.67 -18.60 -28.60
C THR A 198 4.41 -17.39 -28.02
N TRP A 199 5.46 -17.60 -27.22
CA TRP A 199 6.44 -16.59 -26.84
C TRP A 199 7.85 -17.20 -26.76
N SER A 200 8.88 -16.37 -26.97
CA SER A 200 10.28 -16.80 -26.82
C SER A 200 10.65 -17.00 -25.34
N THR A 201 11.33 -18.10 -25.05
CA THR A 201 11.96 -18.39 -23.74
C THR A 201 13.41 -17.89 -23.65
N ALA A 202 14.01 -17.43 -24.76
CA ALA A 202 15.37 -16.90 -24.75
C ALA A 202 15.43 -15.56 -23.98
N THR A 203 16.24 -15.51 -22.92
CA THR A 203 16.44 -14.33 -22.09
C THR A 203 17.17 -13.22 -22.87
N PRO A 204 16.60 -12.00 -22.99
CA PRO A 204 17.27 -10.88 -23.63
C PRO A 204 18.52 -10.41 -22.86
N ALA A 205 19.32 -9.55 -23.49
CA ALA A 205 20.34 -8.80 -22.78
C ALA A 205 19.70 -7.91 -21.68
N PRO A 206 20.41 -7.63 -20.57
CA PRO A 206 19.95 -6.64 -19.59
C PRO A 206 19.89 -5.23 -20.20
N ARG A 207 18.98 -4.40 -19.68
CA ARG A 207 18.77 -3.01 -20.12
C ARG A 207 19.97 -2.10 -19.81
N THR A 208 20.53 -1.46 -20.83
CA THR A 208 21.74 -0.62 -20.75
C THR A 208 21.44 0.88 -20.88
N ASP A 209 20.40 1.38 -20.20
CA ASP A 209 20.09 2.81 -20.23
C ASP A 209 21.24 3.62 -19.58
N PRO A 210 21.64 4.78 -20.15
CA PRO A 210 22.72 5.61 -19.62
C PRO A 210 22.30 6.46 -18.42
N THR A 211 20.99 6.60 -18.17
CA THR A 211 20.44 7.42 -17.10
C THR A 211 19.95 6.55 -15.96
N GLU A 212 20.75 6.45 -14.90
CA GLU A 212 20.36 5.77 -13.67
C GLU A 212 19.38 6.62 -12.84
N ARG A 213 18.52 5.95 -12.06
CA ARG A 213 17.44 6.58 -11.29
C ARG A 213 17.44 6.13 -9.84
N ALA A 214 17.39 7.05 -8.90
CA ALA A 214 17.24 6.69 -7.49
C ALA A 214 15.91 5.92 -7.26
N ALA A 215 16.02 4.71 -6.72
CA ALA A 215 14.92 3.95 -6.13
C ALA A 215 15.04 3.96 -4.59
N LYS A 216 14.00 3.47 -3.93
CA LYS A 216 13.92 3.40 -2.46
C LYS A 216 13.11 2.16 -2.10
N GLY A 217 13.78 1.03 -1.94
CA GLY A 217 13.15 -0.25 -1.65
C GLY A 217 12.59 -0.30 -0.23
N GLY A 218 11.35 -0.76 -0.13
CA GLY A 218 10.67 -1.01 1.14
C GLY A 218 11.25 -2.21 1.88
N THR A 219 10.64 -2.51 3.02
CA THR A 219 10.96 -3.65 3.89
C THR A 219 10.03 -4.85 3.68
N GLY A 220 8.89 -4.66 3.01
CA GLY A 220 7.93 -5.70 2.68
C GLY A 220 7.08 -5.38 1.45
N PHE A 221 6.03 -6.17 1.23
CA PHE A 221 5.10 -5.96 0.11
C PHE A 221 4.34 -4.63 0.21
N ASN A 222 4.12 -4.15 1.45
CA ASN A 222 3.21 -3.05 1.76
C ASN A 222 3.85 -1.66 1.54
N ASP A 223 5.15 -1.54 1.81
CA ASP A 223 5.95 -0.31 1.64
C ASP A 223 6.86 -0.35 0.40
N ALA A 224 6.71 -1.36 -0.45
CA ALA A 224 7.55 -1.62 -1.63
C ALA A 224 7.68 -0.38 -2.55
N GLY A 225 8.93 -0.05 -2.90
CA GLY A 225 9.24 1.09 -3.77
C GLY A 225 8.80 0.81 -5.21
N SER A 226 7.93 1.65 -5.78
CA SER A 226 7.49 1.44 -7.17
C SER A 226 8.59 1.80 -8.15
N VAL A 227 8.86 0.94 -9.12
CA VAL A 227 9.83 1.17 -10.19
C VAL A 227 9.23 0.76 -11.54
N ALA A 228 9.47 1.57 -12.56
CA ALA A 228 9.09 1.31 -13.95
C ALA A 228 10.28 0.78 -14.77
N THR A 229 10.07 0.50 -16.05
CA THR A 229 11.14 0.26 -17.03
C THR A 229 12.25 1.33 -16.93
N GLY A 230 13.50 0.88 -16.74
CA GLY A 230 14.66 1.74 -16.52
C GLY A 230 15.82 1.05 -15.80
N VAL A 231 16.92 1.77 -15.59
CA VAL A 231 18.01 1.38 -14.67
C VAL A 231 17.87 2.20 -13.38
N TRP A 232 17.84 1.52 -12.25
CA TRP A 232 17.61 2.11 -10.94
C TRP A 232 18.76 1.81 -9.98
N THR A 233 19.01 2.71 -9.02
CA THR A 233 20.03 2.57 -7.98
C THR A 233 19.46 2.81 -6.59
N ASP A 234 19.85 1.98 -5.64
CA ASP A 234 19.46 2.02 -4.22
C ASP A 234 20.64 1.49 -3.37
N ARG A 235 20.49 1.39 -2.05
CA ARG A 235 21.52 0.89 -1.14
C ARG A 235 21.00 -0.25 -0.26
N ILE A 236 21.77 -1.33 -0.18
CA ILE A 236 21.43 -2.55 0.56
C ILE A 236 22.52 -2.91 1.58
N ARG A 237 22.11 -3.32 2.78
CA ARG A 237 22.98 -3.77 3.88
C ARG A 237 23.07 -5.31 3.92
N PRO A 238 24.18 -5.91 4.36
CA PRO A 238 24.25 -7.35 4.58
C PRO A 238 23.20 -7.79 5.62
N GLY A 239 22.48 -8.87 5.32
CA GLY A 239 21.32 -9.33 6.08
C GLY A 239 19.99 -8.69 5.69
N GLU A 240 19.98 -7.66 4.83
CA GLU A 240 18.76 -6.91 4.47
C GLU A 240 18.05 -7.54 3.27
N THR A 241 16.72 -7.40 3.23
CA THR A 241 15.91 -7.62 2.02
C THR A 241 15.20 -6.32 1.65
N ARG A 242 15.42 -5.86 0.42
CA ARG A 242 14.75 -4.69 -0.20
C ARG A 242 13.56 -5.16 -1.04
N PHE A 243 12.43 -4.47 -0.91
CA PHE A 243 11.22 -4.72 -1.70
C PHE A 243 10.92 -3.59 -2.69
N TYR A 244 10.74 -3.98 -3.96
CA TYR A 244 10.29 -3.09 -5.04
C TYR A 244 9.02 -3.64 -5.67
N ARG A 245 8.32 -2.83 -6.47
CA ARG A 245 7.14 -3.29 -7.23
C ARG A 245 7.08 -2.67 -8.63
N VAL A 246 6.66 -3.45 -9.61
CA VAL A 246 6.55 -3.09 -11.03
C VAL A 246 5.12 -3.32 -11.50
N PRO A 247 4.47 -2.36 -12.19
CA PRO A 247 3.17 -2.59 -12.79
C PRO A 247 3.36 -3.36 -14.10
N VAL A 248 2.68 -4.50 -14.25
CA VAL A 248 2.76 -5.35 -15.45
C VAL A 248 1.35 -5.67 -15.91
N ASP A 249 0.99 -5.21 -17.11
CA ASP A 249 -0.34 -5.38 -17.67
C ASP A 249 -0.46 -6.68 -18.50
N TRP A 250 -1.68 -7.03 -18.91
CA TRP A 250 -1.96 -8.20 -19.73
C TRP A 250 -1.12 -8.19 -21.01
N GLY A 251 -0.52 -9.33 -21.35
CA GLY A 251 0.40 -9.50 -22.48
C GLY A 251 1.84 -9.04 -22.25
N GLN A 252 2.15 -8.32 -21.17
CA GLN A 252 3.51 -7.86 -20.85
C GLN A 252 4.30 -8.90 -20.05
N ARG A 253 5.63 -8.75 -19.98
CA ARG A 253 6.54 -9.62 -19.20
C ARG A 253 7.71 -8.85 -18.61
N LEU A 254 8.35 -9.42 -17.59
CA LEU A 254 9.52 -8.84 -16.93
C LEU A 254 10.83 -9.49 -17.40
N ASN A 255 11.81 -8.66 -17.72
CA ASN A 255 13.23 -9.02 -17.77
C ASN A 255 13.97 -8.17 -16.71
N LEU A 256 14.70 -8.83 -15.81
CA LEU A 256 15.17 -8.24 -14.56
C LEU A 256 16.61 -8.63 -14.24
N SER A 257 17.38 -7.69 -13.69
CA SER A 257 18.59 -8.00 -12.93
C SER A 257 18.72 -7.12 -11.69
N ALA A 258 19.11 -7.74 -10.57
CA ALA A 258 19.66 -7.08 -9.39
C ALA A 258 21.18 -7.30 -9.40
N GLU A 259 21.97 -6.25 -9.24
CA GLU A 259 23.40 -6.26 -9.51
C GLU A 259 24.21 -5.63 -8.37
N LEU A 260 25.32 -6.28 -8.01
CA LEU A 260 26.31 -5.80 -7.04
C LEU A 260 27.57 -5.29 -7.77
N PRO A 261 28.20 -4.20 -7.28
CA PRO A 261 29.44 -3.66 -7.84
C PRO A 261 30.68 -4.51 -7.49
N ASN A 262 31.85 -4.07 -7.95
CA ASN A 262 33.13 -4.53 -7.40
C ASN A 262 33.23 -4.19 -5.90
N ALA A 263 33.92 -5.02 -5.13
CA ALA A 263 34.24 -4.71 -3.74
C ALA A 263 35.35 -3.65 -3.68
N THR A 264 35.36 -2.87 -2.60
CA THR A 264 36.43 -1.89 -2.33
C THR A 264 37.51 -2.51 -1.46
N GLY A 265 38.73 -2.58 -1.99
CA GLY A 265 39.90 -3.15 -1.31
C GLY A 265 40.08 -4.67 -1.51
N ASN A 266 41.17 -5.19 -0.94
CA ASN A 266 41.70 -6.53 -1.26
C ASN A 266 41.10 -7.63 -0.36
N VAL A 267 39.78 -7.79 -0.36
CA VAL A 267 39.09 -8.87 0.35
C VAL A 267 39.01 -10.12 -0.53
N THR A 268 39.37 -11.29 0.01
CA THR A 268 39.37 -12.57 -0.71
C THR A 268 38.31 -13.55 -0.17
N GLY A 269 37.99 -14.58 -0.95
CA GLY A 269 37.05 -15.64 -0.59
C GLY A 269 35.82 -15.69 -1.50
N ILE A 270 34.77 -16.35 -0.99
CA ILE A 270 33.46 -16.49 -1.66
C ILE A 270 32.33 -16.43 -0.62
N VAL A 271 31.20 -15.85 -1.02
CA VAL A 271 29.89 -16.03 -0.36
C VAL A 271 28.99 -16.74 -1.38
N GLY A 272 28.44 -17.90 -1.02
CA GLY A 272 27.81 -18.82 -1.99
C GLY A 272 26.45 -18.34 -2.52
N ASN A 273 25.56 -17.94 -1.62
CA ASN A 273 24.22 -17.41 -1.93
C ASN A 273 24.18 -15.90 -1.64
N ALA A 274 25.15 -15.15 -2.15
CA ALA A 274 25.42 -13.77 -1.75
C ALA A 274 24.29 -12.79 -2.08
N LEU A 275 23.73 -12.88 -3.27
CA LEU A 275 22.67 -11.99 -3.76
C LEU A 275 21.49 -12.83 -4.25
N GLY A 276 20.31 -12.63 -3.64
CA GLY A 276 19.05 -13.23 -4.04
C GLY A 276 18.14 -12.25 -4.79
N LEU A 277 17.45 -12.72 -5.83
CA LEU A 277 16.34 -12.03 -6.49
C LEU A 277 15.12 -12.96 -6.61
N GLY A 278 14.12 -12.71 -5.76
CA GLY A 278 12.77 -13.29 -5.85
C GLY A 278 11.81 -12.37 -6.60
N VAL A 279 10.84 -12.97 -7.28
CA VAL A 279 9.72 -12.25 -7.93
C VAL A 279 8.42 -12.87 -7.45
N TYR A 280 7.48 -12.03 -7.05
CA TYR A 280 6.14 -12.42 -6.60
C TYR A 280 5.08 -11.72 -7.46
N ASN A 281 3.94 -12.38 -7.67
CA ASN A 281 2.83 -11.86 -8.47
C ASN A 281 1.89 -10.97 -7.63
N PRO A 282 0.82 -10.39 -8.22
CA PRO A 282 -0.14 -9.54 -7.50
C PRO A 282 -0.89 -10.23 -6.35
N ALA A 283 -0.94 -11.57 -6.33
CA ALA A 283 -1.44 -12.36 -5.20
C ALA A 283 -0.34 -12.75 -4.19
N ARG A 284 0.83 -12.09 -4.25
CA ARG A 284 2.05 -12.35 -3.46
C ARG A 284 2.68 -13.74 -3.63
N GLY A 285 2.25 -14.52 -4.62
CA GLY A 285 2.79 -15.86 -4.86
C GLY A 285 4.03 -15.89 -5.74
N ALA A 286 4.86 -16.90 -5.56
CA ALA A 286 6.15 -16.98 -6.22
C ALA A 286 6.01 -17.14 -7.75
N VAL A 287 6.69 -16.27 -8.51
CA VAL A 287 6.76 -16.35 -9.99
C VAL A 287 7.82 -17.37 -10.45
N GLY A 288 8.50 -18.00 -9.51
CA GLY A 288 9.52 -19.00 -9.72
C GLY A 288 10.49 -19.03 -8.55
N THR A 289 11.38 -20.01 -8.53
CA THR A 289 12.37 -20.15 -7.46
C THR A 289 13.37 -18.99 -7.48
N ALA A 290 13.50 -18.25 -6.37
CA ALA A 290 14.36 -17.07 -6.28
C ALA A 290 15.81 -17.34 -6.71
N THR A 291 16.39 -16.49 -7.57
CA THR A 291 17.74 -16.66 -8.09
C THR A 291 18.76 -16.16 -7.08
N PHE A 292 19.52 -17.08 -6.47
CA PHE A 292 20.70 -16.73 -5.66
C PHE A 292 21.98 -16.91 -6.49
N VAL A 293 22.92 -15.97 -6.36
CA VAL A 293 24.23 -16.01 -7.05
C VAL A 293 25.40 -15.78 -6.08
N PRO A 294 26.58 -16.38 -6.34
CA PRO A 294 27.76 -16.19 -5.50
C PRO A 294 28.42 -14.82 -5.73
N TYR A 295 29.17 -14.37 -4.73
CA TYR A 295 29.97 -13.15 -4.79
C TYR A 295 31.42 -13.40 -4.32
N THR A 296 32.38 -12.81 -5.02
CA THR A 296 33.83 -13.04 -4.86
C THR A 296 34.66 -11.75 -4.85
N GLY A 297 34.00 -10.58 -4.70
CA GLY A 297 34.62 -9.25 -4.87
C GLY A 297 34.48 -8.67 -6.28
N LYS A 298 34.05 -9.48 -7.25
CA LYS A 298 33.73 -9.08 -8.65
C LYS A 298 32.23 -8.87 -8.82
N PRO A 299 31.77 -8.11 -9.83
CA PRO A 299 30.35 -7.79 -10.00
C PRO A 299 29.51 -9.05 -10.22
N ALA A 300 28.35 -9.12 -9.59
CA ALA A 300 27.45 -10.26 -9.66
C ALA A 300 26.02 -9.79 -9.97
N ALA A 301 25.27 -10.56 -10.75
CA ALA A 301 23.93 -10.22 -11.17
C ALA A 301 22.96 -11.40 -10.98
N ALA A 302 22.02 -11.27 -10.04
CA ALA A 302 20.89 -12.17 -9.91
C ALA A 302 19.83 -11.76 -10.95
N LYS A 303 19.32 -12.71 -11.73
CA LYS A 303 18.46 -12.44 -12.90
C LYS A 303 17.16 -13.22 -12.84
N GLN A 304 16.10 -12.64 -13.40
CA GLN A 304 14.77 -13.24 -13.54
C GLN A 304 14.14 -12.83 -14.87
N PHE A 305 13.44 -13.76 -15.53
CA PHE A 305 12.77 -13.53 -16.82
C PHE A 305 11.45 -14.32 -16.87
N THR A 306 10.32 -13.61 -16.94
CA THR A 306 8.99 -14.21 -16.75
C THR A 306 8.35 -14.61 -18.08
N ALA A 307 7.30 -15.43 -18.01
CA ALA A 307 6.34 -15.53 -19.12
C ALA A 307 5.56 -14.21 -19.31
N PRO A 308 4.90 -14.01 -20.46
CA PRO A 308 3.86 -12.98 -20.62
C PRO A 308 2.71 -13.21 -19.64
N VAL A 309 2.18 -12.12 -19.09
CA VAL A 309 0.93 -12.11 -18.31
C VAL A 309 -0.22 -12.53 -19.21
N ASP A 310 -0.91 -13.63 -18.86
CA ASP A 310 -2.07 -14.11 -19.61
C ASP A 310 -3.02 -14.86 -18.66
N TYR A 311 -4.32 -14.59 -18.73
CA TYR A 311 -5.30 -15.22 -17.84
C TYR A 311 -5.29 -16.76 -17.98
N GLY A 312 -5.08 -17.27 -19.19
CA GLY A 312 -5.00 -18.70 -19.50
C GLY A 312 -3.75 -19.39 -18.98
N ASN A 313 -2.75 -18.65 -18.48
CA ASN A 313 -1.61 -19.25 -17.79
C ASN A 313 -2.02 -20.06 -16.55
N ARG A 314 -3.19 -19.77 -15.95
CA ARG A 314 -3.74 -20.53 -14.79
C ARG A 314 -4.02 -22.02 -15.04
N PHE A 315 -3.85 -22.49 -16.28
CA PHE A 315 -3.94 -23.90 -16.70
C PHE A 315 -2.58 -24.48 -17.16
N ASN A 316 -1.49 -23.73 -16.98
CA ASN A 316 -0.15 -24.15 -17.36
C ASN A 316 0.45 -25.02 -16.23
N PRO A 317 0.99 -26.22 -16.52
CA PRO A 317 1.60 -27.09 -15.50
C PRO A 317 3.00 -26.65 -15.07
N VAL A 318 3.57 -25.58 -15.65
CA VAL A 318 4.82 -24.98 -15.18
C VAL A 318 4.49 -23.81 -14.26
N ASP A 319 4.76 -23.95 -12.96
CA ASP A 319 4.37 -22.99 -11.92
C ASP A 319 4.82 -21.55 -12.23
N ALA A 320 6.06 -21.39 -12.71
CA ALA A 320 6.63 -20.09 -13.09
C ALA A 320 5.90 -19.41 -14.27
N VAL A 321 5.23 -20.18 -15.14
CA VAL A 321 4.31 -19.63 -16.14
C VAL A 321 2.94 -19.42 -15.52
N SER A 322 2.47 -20.37 -14.73
CA SER A 322 1.15 -20.35 -14.07
C SER A 322 0.97 -19.16 -13.13
N ALA A 323 2.03 -18.71 -12.46
CA ALA A 323 2.03 -17.53 -11.60
C ALA A 323 1.80 -16.22 -12.38
N MET A 324 2.16 -16.16 -13.67
CA MET A 324 1.93 -15.00 -14.56
C MET A 324 0.47 -14.93 -15.07
N ARG A 325 -0.51 -15.20 -14.20
CA ARG A 325 -1.94 -15.27 -14.53
C ARG A 325 -2.75 -13.99 -14.26
N PHE A 326 -2.07 -12.93 -13.81
CA PHE A 326 -2.67 -11.67 -13.35
C PHE A 326 -1.92 -10.47 -13.93
N ALA A 327 -2.64 -9.43 -14.37
CA ALA A 327 -2.08 -8.08 -14.42
C ALA A 327 -2.01 -7.47 -13.02
N GLY A 328 -1.17 -6.46 -12.81
CA GLY A 328 -1.08 -5.70 -11.56
C GLY A 328 0.35 -5.47 -11.09
N TRP A 329 0.52 -5.28 -9.79
CA TRP A 329 1.83 -5.10 -9.17
C TRP A 329 2.56 -6.43 -8.99
N TYR A 330 3.70 -6.59 -9.65
CA TYR A 330 4.67 -7.66 -9.41
C TYR A 330 5.76 -7.16 -8.47
N TYR A 331 6.04 -7.91 -7.41
CA TYR A 331 6.97 -7.51 -6.36
C TYR A 331 8.33 -8.17 -6.54
N LEU A 332 9.39 -7.41 -6.31
CA LEU A 332 10.78 -7.86 -6.40
C LEU A 332 11.39 -7.84 -5.00
N ALA A 333 11.88 -8.99 -4.53
CA ALA A 333 12.59 -9.09 -3.26
C ALA A 333 14.09 -9.32 -3.53
N VAL A 334 14.92 -8.36 -3.14
CA VAL A 334 16.38 -8.42 -3.30
C VAL A 334 17.02 -8.62 -1.93
N SER A 335 17.68 -9.75 -1.71
CA SER A 335 18.30 -10.12 -0.43
C SER A 335 19.82 -10.13 -0.54
N LEU A 336 20.54 -9.52 0.40
CA LEU A 336 22.00 -9.58 0.50
C LEU A 336 22.42 -10.41 1.72
N HIS A 337 23.19 -11.47 1.52
CA HIS A 337 23.63 -12.40 2.57
C HIS A 337 24.41 -11.67 3.69
N PRO A 338 24.22 -12.00 4.99
CA PRO A 338 24.95 -11.36 6.10
C PRO A 338 26.48 -11.44 5.94
N ASP A 339 27.03 -12.59 5.52
CA ASP A 339 28.44 -12.76 5.16
C ASP A 339 29.01 -11.75 4.16
N ALA A 340 28.18 -11.12 3.33
CA ALA A 340 28.63 -10.07 2.42
C ALA A 340 29.20 -8.85 3.16
N ALA A 341 28.97 -8.73 4.48
CA ALA A 341 29.63 -7.76 5.36
C ALA A 341 31.16 -7.83 5.32
N ARG A 342 31.75 -8.97 4.93
CA ARG A 342 33.21 -9.08 4.70
C ARG A 342 33.70 -8.17 3.56
N TYR A 343 32.85 -7.89 2.57
CA TYR A 343 33.11 -6.96 1.46
C TYR A 343 32.44 -5.59 1.68
N PHE A 344 31.26 -5.58 2.31
CA PHE A 344 30.35 -4.43 2.37
C PHE A 344 29.88 -4.12 3.81
N PRO A 345 30.81 -3.83 4.75
CA PRO A 345 30.48 -3.67 6.18
C PRO A 345 29.59 -2.46 6.50
N LYS A 346 29.39 -1.53 5.55
CA LYS A 346 28.49 -0.37 5.65
C LYS A 346 27.39 -0.41 4.58
N GLY A 347 27.02 -1.61 4.13
CA GLY A 347 26.22 -1.80 2.93
C GLY A 347 26.94 -1.41 1.65
N THR A 348 26.25 -1.58 0.53
CA THR A 348 26.74 -1.34 -0.81
C THR A 348 25.61 -0.85 -1.70
N ASP A 349 25.98 -0.28 -2.83
CA ASP A 349 25.03 0.20 -3.83
C ASP A 349 24.50 -0.99 -4.63
N LEU A 350 23.23 -0.93 -5.00
CA LEU A 350 22.46 -1.97 -5.67
C LEU A 350 21.88 -1.38 -6.95
N THR A 351 22.29 -1.92 -8.11
CA THR A 351 21.69 -1.55 -9.39
C THR A 351 20.57 -2.54 -9.74
N LEU A 352 19.37 -2.03 -9.99
CA LEU A 352 18.21 -2.80 -10.41
C LEU A 352 17.84 -2.41 -11.85
N ARG A 353 18.00 -3.33 -12.80
CA ARG A 353 17.55 -3.15 -14.19
C ARG A 353 16.16 -3.75 -14.33
N VAL A 354 15.20 -2.92 -14.74
CA VAL A 354 13.80 -3.30 -14.95
C VAL A 354 13.44 -3.09 -16.40
N ASP A 355 12.94 -4.12 -17.07
CA ASP A 355 12.50 -4.03 -18.45
C ASP A 355 11.13 -4.71 -18.60
N VAL A 356 10.07 -3.90 -18.60
CA VAL A 356 8.70 -4.36 -18.91
C VAL A 356 8.56 -4.47 -20.42
N LEU A 357 8.62 -5.70 -20.91
CA LEU A 357 8.63 -6.05 -22.32
C LEU A 357 7.22 -6.35 -22.83
N LEU A 358 7.04 -6.16 -24.15
CA LEU A 358 5.78 -6.28 -24.89
C LEU A 358 4.75 -5.17 -24.54
N HIS A 359 3.79 -4.97 -25.44
CA HIS A 359 2.72 -3.98 -25.27
C HIS A 359 1.56 -4.56 -24.44
N PRO A 360 0.86 -3.73 -23.64
CA PRO A 360 -0.40 -4.11 -23.01
C PRO A 360 -1.45 -4.62 -24.00
N LYS A 361 -2.32 -5.51 -23.51
CA LYS A 361 -3.45 -6.11 -24.22
C LYS A 361 -4.73 -5.94 -23.41
N ALA A 362 -5.88 -6.19 -24.04
CA ALA A 362 -7.14 -6.28 -23.30
C ALA A 362 -7.11 -7.47 -22.31
N GLY A 363 -7.56 -7.22 -21.08
CA GLY A 363 -7.75 -8.27 -20.07
C GLY A 363 -8.98 -9.16 -20.30
N PRO A 364 -9.24 -10.13 -19.41
CA PRO A 364 -10.19 -11.23 -19.62
C PRO A 364 -11.68 -10.84 -19.53
N GLY A 365 -12.02 -9.57 -19.32
CA GLY A 365 -13.41 -9.09 -19.28
C GLY A 365 -14.16 -9.41 -17.98
N TYR A 366 -13.62 -9.01 -16.83
CA TYR A 366 -14.25 -9.21 -15.50
C TYR A 366 -15.65 -8.57 -15.36
N THR A 367 -16.49 -9.18 -14.52
CA THR A 367 -17.85 -8.74 -14.17
C THR A 367 -17.86 -7.39 -13.45
N LYS A 368 -17.22 -7.34 -12.27
CA LYS A 368 -16.87 -6.14 -11.48
C LYS A 368 -15.37 -5.79 -11.70
N PRO A 369 -14.89 -4.57 -11.37
CA PRO A 369 -13.46 -4.26 -11.37
C PRO A 369 -12.66 -5.26 -10.53
N ALA A 370 -11.45 -5.61 -10.97
CA ALA A 370 -10.66 -6.71 -10.40
C ALA A 370 -9.63 -6.28 -9.32
N GLY A 371 -9.69 -5.02 -8.87
CA GLY A 371 -8.78 -4.48 -7.85
C GLY A 371 -7.31 -4.71 -8.21
N THR A 372 -6.58 -5.36 -7.29
CA THR A 372 -5.17 -5.73 -7.40
C THR A 372 -4.81 -6.49 -8.69
N PHE A 373 -5.77 -7.17 -9.35
CA PHE A 373 -5.55 -7.93 -10.59
C PHE A 373 -5.71 -7.07 -11.87
N SER A 374 -5.32 -5.79 -11.79
CA SER A 374 -5.33 -4.83 -12.89
C SER A 374 -4.24 -3.77 -12.72
N VAL A 375 -3.87 -3.08 -13.80
CA VAL A 375 -2.97 -1.93 -13.78
C VAL A 375 -3.75 -0.67 -14.13
N THR A 376 -3.61 0.39 -13.34
CA THR A 376 -4.20 1.71 -13.60
C THR A 376 -3.16 2.68 -14.20
N PRO A 377 -3.61 3.77 -14.88
CA PRO A 377 -2.72 4.88 -15.25
C PRO A 377 -1.97 5.47 -14.04
N GLU A 378 -2.62 5.50 -12.88
CA GLU A 378 -2.06 5.96 -11.61
C GLU A 378 -0.92 5.06 -11.11
N ASP A 379 -1.03 3.73 -11.28
CA ASP A 379 0.04 2.78 -10.98
C ASP A 379 1.26 3.00 -11.87
N GLN A 380 1.02 3.16 -13.18
CA GLN A 380 2.07 3.43 -14.18
C GLN A 380 2.81 4.74 -13.87
N GLU A 381 2.07 5.81 -13.53
CA GLU A 381 2.66 7.10 -13.18
C GLU A 381 3.38 7.05 -11.83
N THR A 382 2.89 6.29 -10.85
CA THR A 382 3.56 6.07 -9.55
C THR A 382 4.89 5.35 -9.73
N ALA A 383 4.91 4.28 -10.54
CA ALA A 383 6.14 3.58 -10.93
C ALA A 383 7.08 4.46 -11.75
N ARG A 384 6.55 5.29 -12.65
CA ARG A 384 7.35 6.25 -13.42
C ARG A 384 7.97 7.32 -12.52
N LYS A 385 7.29 7.76 -11.46
CA LYS A 385 7.83 8.71 -10.47
C LYS A 385 8.84 8.08 -9.50
N GLY A 386 8.74 6.78 -9.20
CA GLY A 386 9.62 6.11 -8.24
C GLY A 386 9.11 6.09 -6.79
N GLN A 387 7.82 6.38 -6.58
CA GLN A 387 7.21 6.59 -5.25
C GLN A 387 6.66 5.29 -4.66
N ASN A 388 6.67 5.14 -3.34
CA ASN A 388 5.85 4.10 -2.68
C ASN A 388 4.37 4.53 -2.56
N ALA A 389 3.51 3.63 -2.08
CA ALA A 389 2.07 3.88 -1.96
C ALA A 389 1.73 5.08 -1.06
N GLN A 390 2.45 5.24 0.06
CA GLN A 390 2.22 6.31 1.03
C GLN A 390 2.60 7.69 0.46
N GLU A 391 3.72 7.76 -0.26
CA GLU A 391 4.19 8.95 -0.97
C GLU A 391 3.23 9.37 -2.09
N ALA A 392 2.68 8.41 -2.83
CA ALA A 392 1.65 8.64 -3.85
C ALA A 392 0.34 9.16 -3.24
N ALA A 393 -0.15 8.53 -2.16
CA ALA A 393 -1.36 8.95 -1.45
C ALA A 393 -1.20 10.38 -0.88
N THR A 394 -0.07 10.67 -0.22
CA THR A 394 0.25 12.01 0.29
C THR A 394 0.28 13.05 -0.84
N SER A 395 0.91 12.71 -1.97
CA SER A 395 0.94 13.58 -3.16
C SER A 395 -0.45 13.84 -3.73
N GLY A 396 -1.33 12.84 -3.77
CA GLY A 396 -2.72 12.98 -4.21
C GLY A 396 -3.55 13.87 -3.29
N THR A 397 -3.38 13.72 -1.97
CA THR A 397 -4.02 14.57 -0.96
C THR A 397 -3.56 16.02 -1.10
N LEU A 398 -2.25 16.27 -1.18
CA LEU A 398 -1.70 17.62 -1.37
C LEU A 398 -2.18 18.27 -2.67
N MET A 399 -2.28 17.50 -3.76
CA MET A 399 -2.79 17.99 -5.04
C MET A 399 -4.28 18.34 -4.97
N THR A 400 -5.08 17.53 -4.27
CA THR A 400 -6.51 17.81 -4.02
C THR A 400 -6.69 19.09 -3.20
N VAL A 401 -5.89 19.27 -2.14
CA VAL A 401 -5.88 20.49 -1.32
C VAL A 401 -5.46 21.71 -2.14
N ALA A 402 -4.47 21.58 -3.03
CA ALA A 402 -4.05 22.66 -3.92
C ALA A 402 -5.16 23.07 -4.89
N TYR A 403 -5.84 22.12 -5.55
CA TYR A 403 -6.97 22.41 -6.43
C TYR A 403 -8.16 23.04 -5.68
N ALA A 404 -8.49 22.54 -4.49
CA ALA A 404 -9.54 23.13 -3.65
C ALA A 404 -9.19 24.57 -3.24
N GLY A 405 -7.95 24.82 -2.78
CA GLY A 405 -7.48 26.15 -2.39
C GLY A 405 -7.47 27.15 -3.56
N ILE A 406 -7.00 26.74 -4.74
CA ILE A 406 -7.02 27.57 -5.95
C ILE A 406 -8.47 27.87 -6.37
N GLY A 407 -9.34 26.85 -6.40
CA GLY A 407 -10.75 27.02 -6.75
C GLY A 407 -11.48 27.99 -5.82
N THR A 408 -11.31 27.83 -4.50
CA THR A 408 -11.86 28.76 -3.51
C THR A 408 -11.29 30.17 -3.67
N GLY A 409 -9.98 30.30 -3.92
CA GLY A 409 -9.35 31.60 -4.20
C GLY A 409 -9.91 32.32 -5.42
N VAL A 410 -10.13 31.61 -6.53
CA VAL A 410 -10.75 32.16 -7.75
C VAL A 410 -12.19 32.59 -7.50
N VAL A 411 -12.99 31.79 -6.76
CA VAL A 411 -14.37 32.16 -6.40
C VAL A 411 -14.40 33.41 -5.50
N LEU A 412 -13.50 33.51 -4.52
CA LEU A 412 -13.39 34.69 -3.66
C LEU A 412 -12.98 35.95 -4.44
N LEU A 413 -12.03 35.84 -5.38
CA LEU A 413 -11.63 36.94 -6.25
C LEU A 413 -12.76 37.36 -7.22
N ALA A 414 -13.53 36.42 -7.76
CA ALA A 414 -14.71 36.71 -8.58
C ALA A 414 -15.84 37.38 -7.77
N GLY A 415 -16.05 36.94 -6.52
CA GLY A 415 -16.97 37.58 -5.57
C GLY A 415 -16.55 39.01 -5.21
N LEU A 416 -15.25 39.23 -4.95
CA LEU A 416 -14.71 40.56 -4.68
C LEU A 416 -14.77 41.48 -5.91
N GLY A 417 -14.50 40.94 -7.09
CA GLY A 417 -14.62 41.66 -8.37
C GLY A 417 -16.05 42.08 -8.69
N THR A 418 -17.02 41.17 -8.52
CA THR A 418 -18.44 41.50 -8.71
C THR A 418 -18.95 42.49 -7.65
N TRP A 419 -18.58 42.32 -6.37
CA TRP A 419 -18.92 43.27 -5.31
C TRP A 419 -18.35 44.68 -5.56
N THR A 420 -17.07 44.79 -5.92
CA THR A 420 -16.45 46.10 -6.23
C THR A 420 -17.05 46.77 -7.47
N LEU A 421 -17.48 45.99 -8.49
CA LEU A 421 -18.22 46.52 -9.64
C LEU A 421 -19.62 47.03 -9.24
N VAL A 422 -20.37 46.30 -8.40
CA VAL A 422 -21.68 46.74 -7.91
C VAL A 422 -21.55 48.01 -7.07
N ALA A 423 -20.61 48.05 -6.12
CA ALA A 423 -20.35 49.23 -5.29
C ALA A 423 -19.99 50.46 -6.13
N ARG A 424 -19.14 50.31 -7.17
CA ARG A 424 -18.82 51.38 -8.11
C ARG A 424 -20.03 51.86 -8.93
N ARG A 425 -20.91 50.97 -9.37
CA ARG A 425 -22.13 51.36 -10.10
C ARG A 425 -23.13 52.10 -9.22
N GLN A 426 -23.27 51.73 -7.95
CA GLN A 426 -24.11 52.46 -6.98
C GLN A 426 -23.54 53.86 -6.69
N ALA A 427 -22.22 53.99 -6.49
CA ALA A 427 -21.57 55.28 -6.32
C ALA A 427 -21.71 56.20 -7.55
N ALA A 428 -21.66 55.64 -8.77
CA ALA A 428 -21.89 56.40 -10.00
C ALA A 428 -23.37 56.82 -10.17
N GLY A 429 -24.32 55.96 -9.81
CA GLY A 429 -25.75 56.29 -9.86
C GLY A 429 -26.16 57.41 -8.91
N ALA A 430 -25.50 57.54 -7.76
CA ALA A 430 -25.74 58.60 -6.78
C ALA A 430 -25.34 60.02 -7.27
N ALA A 431 -24.58 60.14 -8.36
CA ALA A 431 -24.20 61.42 -8.96
C ALA A 431 -25.22 61.93 -10.02
N GLY A 432 -26.32 61.20 -10.25
CA GLY A 432 -27.19 61.37 -11.42
C GLY A 432 -28.49 62.17 -11.25
N VAL A 433 -28.80 62.72 -10.07
CA VAL A 433 -30.02 63.54 -9.85
C VAL A 433 -29.71 64.74 -8.95
N ALA A 434 -29.84 65.96 -9.48
CA ALA A 434 -29.58 67.19 -8.73
C ALA A 434 -30.57 68.32 -9.11
N GLY A 435 -31.57 68.54 -8.26
CA GLY A 435 -32.46 69.71 -8.29
C GLY A 435 -33.57 69.69 -9.36
N PRO A 436 -34.47 70.70 -9.36
CA PRO A 436 -34.50 71.89 -8.49
C PRO A 436 -35.32 71.70 -7.20
N ALA A 437 -35.22 72.66 -6.27
CA ALA A 437 -35.98 72.70 -5.02
C ALA A 437 -37.08 73.76 -5.03
N GLY A 438 -38.21 73.46 -4.38
CA GLY A 438 -39.23 74.41 -3.94
C GLY A 438 -39.31 74.40 -2.40
N VAL A 439 -39.71 75.51 -1.77
CA VAL A 439 -39.51 75.77 -0.33
C VAL A 439 -40.81 76.12 0.40
N ALA A 440 -40.83 75.83 1.71
CA ALA A 440 -41.86 76.08 2.74
C ALA A 440 -43.00 75.04 2.87
N GLY A 441 -43.46 74.70 4.09
CA GLY A 441 -42.89 74.99 5.41
C GLY A 441 -43.82 74.72 6.62
N ALA A 442 -43.24 74.75 7.83
CA ALA A 442 -43.86 74.84 9.17
C ALA A 442 -44.59 73.63 9.82
N SER A 443 -44.43 73.53 11.15
CA SER A 443 -45.21 72.76 12.18
C SER A 443 -45.22 71.21 12.15
N GLY A 444 -45.41 70.48 13.26
CA GLY A 444 -45.39 70.95 14.67
C GLY A 444 -46.15 70.11 15.74
N GLU A 445 -45.61 68.95 16.14
CA GLU A 445 -45.89 68.26 17.44
C GLU A 445 -47.33 67.69 17.71
N PRO A 446 -47.73 67.29 18.94
CA PRO A 446 -47.89 65.91 19.50
C PRO A 446 -49.38 65.41 19.53
N PRO A 447 -49.89 64.40 20.33
CA PRO A 447 -49.33 63.56 21.41
C PRO A 447 -49.72 62.04 21.37
N ALA A 448 -50.14 61.46 22.53
CA ALA A 448 -50.08 60.04 22.91
C ALA A 448 -51.48 59.28 22.94
N PRO A 449 -51.56 57.96 23.25
CA PRO A 449 -52.68 57.09 22.82
C PRO A 449 -53.64 56.54 23.92
N PRO A 450 -54.77 55.92 23.51
CA PRO A 450 -55.55 54.88 24.23
C PRO A 450 -55.65 53.55 23.42
N ALA A 451 -56.31 52.44 23.82
CA ALA A 451 -56.58 51.74 25.10
C ALA A 451 -57.26 50.35 24.79
N LEU A 452 -57.35 49.42 25.76
CA LEU A 452 -57.98 48.07 25.65
C LEU A 452 -59.48 48.07 26.04
N PRO A 453 -60.33 47.07 25.66
CA PRO A 453 -60.53 45.85 26.48
C PRO A 453 -61.00 44.54 25.77
N GLY A 454 -60.90 43.39 26.45
CA GLY A 454 -61.54 42.11 26.05
C GLY A 454 -61.09 40.89 26.89
N GLN A 455 -61.97 39.91 27.17
CA GLN A 455 -61.76 38.69 27.98
C GLN A 455 -62.60 37.52 27.40
N SER A 456 -62.59 36.22 27.79
CA SER A 456 -62.14 35.45 28.98
C SER A 456 -61.79 33.97 28.54
N THR A 457 -61.63 32.88 29.32
CA THR A 457 -61.70 32.52 30.77
C THR A 457 -60.99 31.16 31.02
N ARG A 458 -60.33 30.96 32.17
CA ARG A 458 -59.99 29.65 32.84
C ARG A 458 -59.04 28.70 32.06
N THR A 459 -58.36 27.71 32.66
CA THR A 459 -58.54 27.02 33.96
C THR A 459 -57.20 26.81 34.72
N THR A 460 -57.26 26.69 36.05
CA THR A 460 -56.12 26.51 36.97
C THR A 460 -55.97 25.10 37.53
N GLN A 461 -54.74 24.61 37.73
CA GLN A 461 -54.44 23.72 38.86
C GLN A 461 -52.98 23.89 39.33
N GLN A 462 -52.73 23.63 40.62
CA GLN A 462 -51.42 23.77 41.29
C GLN A 462 -50.70 22.42 41.36
N GLY A 463 -49.36 22.44 41.32
CA GLY A 463 -48.51 21.28 41.60
C GLY A 463 -47.07 21.73 41.87
N GLN A 464 -46.59 21.58 43.10
CA GLN A 464 -45.36 22.24 43.57
C GLN A 464 -44.16 21.28 43.67
N ARG A 465 -42.96 21.86 43.46
CA ARG A 465 -41.60 21.41 43.83
C ARG A 465 -40.82 20.60 42.79
N GLY A 466 -39.61 21.08 42.52
CA GLY A 466 -38.53 20.29 41.94
C GLY A 466 -37.54 19.85 43.02
N ALA A 467 -36.65 18.92 42.67
CA ALA A 467 -35.49 18.53 43.47
C ALA A 467 -34.27 18.36 42.55
N GLN A 468 -33.12 18.77 43.05
CA GLN A 468 -31.82 18.77 42.36
C GLN A 468 -31.12 17.42 42.55
N PHE A 469 -30.51 16.86 41.50
CA PHE A 469 -29.69 15.64 41.60
C PHE A 469 -28.33 15.79 40.92
N GLY A 470 -27.29 15.37 41.64
CA GLY A 470 -25.93 15.18 41.12
C GLY A 470 -25.65 13.71 40.77
N PRO A 471 -24.44 13.41 40.24
CA PRO A 471 -24.14 12.12 39.62
C PRO A 471 -23.53 11.07 40.57
N PRO A 472 -23.64 9.77 40.26
CA PRO A 472 -22.78 8.72 40.77
C PRO A 472 -21.56 8.46 39.84
N GLN A 473 -20.58 7.71 40.36
CA GLN A 473 -19.41 7.22 39.62
C GLN A 473 -19.58 5.72 39.26
N GLY A 474 -18.84 5.26 38.25
CA GLY A 474 -18.25 3.91 38.26
C GLY A 474 -18.79 2.91 37.23
N TRP A 475 -17.84 2.11 36.73
CA TRP A 475 -17.96 0.97 35.78
C TRP A 475 -18.27 1.35 34.33
#